data_AF-C4LW16-F1
#
_entry.id   AF-C4LW16-F1
#
_cell.length_a   1.000
_cell.length_b   1.000
_cell.length_c   1.000
_cell.angle_alpha   90.00
_cell.angle_beta   90.00
_cell.angle_gamma   90.00
#
_symmetry.space_group_name_H-M   'P 1'
#
loop_
_entity.id
_entity.type
_entity.pdbx_description
1 polymer ?
#
loop_
_entity_poly.entity_id
_entity_poly.type
_entity_poly.pdbx_seq_one_letter_code
_entity_poly.pdbx_strand_id
1 'polypeptide(L)'
;MAENDDISDEIKQTKSRKTYTRGSFIKTIKEYLKANGDENCMDETVELIEQLLIEFILEFTLKIRQDEPTKQIKPEDVLIHLIRDRRKFDRGAYILCQEIKTNRYKEEIKQSNQTEGK
;
A
#
# COMPACT_ATOMS: atom_id res chain seq x y z
N MET A 1 -29.84 -22.82 32.90
CA MET A 1 -28.57 -22.52 33.60
C MET A 1 -27.62 -22.04 32.54
N ALA A 2 -27.10 -20.83 32.75
CA ALA A 2 -26.26 -20.10 31.81
C ALA A 2 -24.80 -20.45 32.04
N GLU A 3 -24.04 -20.64 30.97
CA GLU A 3 -22.62 -20.32 30.93
C GLU A 3 -22.36 -19.56 29.63
N ASN A 4 -22.18 -18.25 29.80
CA ASN A 4 -21.75 -17.31 28.79
C ASN A 4 -20.23 -17.43 28.67
N ASP A 5 -19.72 -17.95 27.56
CA ASP A 5 -18.34 -17.74 27.16
C ASP A 5 -18.27 -16.53 26.23
N ASP A 6 -18.30 -15.38 26.88
CA ASP A 6 -18.04 -14.05 26.33
C ASP A 6 -16.52 -13.91 26.12
N ILE A 7 -16.00 -14.49 25.04
CA ILE A 7 -14.63 -14.22 24.59
C ILE A 7 -14.68 -12.95 23.73
N SER A 8 -14.78 -11.82 24.45
CA SER A 8 -14.43 -10.50 23.96
C SER A 8 -12.92 -10.46 23.69
N ASP A 9 -12.50 -10.99 22.54
CA ASP A 9 -11.22 -10.63 21.95
C ASP A 9 -11.34 -9.20 21.43
N GLU A 10 -11.11 -8.24 22.33
CA GLU A 10 -10.81 -6.86 21.99
C GLU A 10 -9.67 -6.87 20.97
N ILE A 11 -10.04 -6.72 19.69
CA ILE A 11 -9.10 -6.41 18.62
C ILE A 11 -8.45 -5.10 19.05
N LYS A 12 -7.24 -5.20 19.61
CA LYS A 12 -6.38 -4.06 19.91
C LYS A 12 -6.27 -3.26 18.63
N GLN A 13 -7.06 -2.19 18.55
CA GLN A 13 -6.98 -1.22 17.47
C GLN A 13 -5.58 -0.66 17.51
N THR A 14 -4.75 -1.18 16.61
CA THR A 14 -3.41 -0.69 16.38
C THR A 14 -3.59 0.75 15.88
N LYS A 15 -3.20 1.69 16.74
CA LYS A 15 -3.23 3.13 16.49
C LYS A 15 -2.51 3.44 15.17
N SER A 16 -3.28 3.80 14.15
CA SER A 16 -2.98 4.85 13.16
C SER A 16 -3.94 4.69 11.97
N ARG A 17 -5.25 4.88 12.20
CA ARG A 17 -6.12 5.28 11.09
C ARG A 17 -5.83 6.76 10.87
N LYS A 18 -4.77 7.08 10.11
CA LYS A 18 -4.67 8.40 9.49
C LYS A 18 -5.89 8.49 8.58
N THR A 19 -6.92 9.19 9.03
CA THR A 19 -7.96 9.67 8.13
C THR A 19 -7.21 10.47 7.07
N TYR A 20 -7.24 10.04 5.81
CA TYR A 20 -6.58 10.76 4.73
C TYR A 20 -7.18 12.18 4.69
N THR A 21 -6.42 13.15 5.19
CA THR A 21 -6.78 14.55 5.12
C THR A 21 -6.43 15.03 3.71
N ARG A 22 -7.39 15.66 3.03
CA ARG A 22 -7.14 16.36 1.75
C ARG A 22 -5.87 17.19 1.86
N GLY A 23 -5.02 17.15 0.84
CA GLY A 23 -3.75 17.84 0.79
C GLY A 23 -2.52 17.02 1.22
N SER A 24 -2.69 15.76 1.61
CA SER A 24 -1.59 14.91 2.10
C SER A 24 -0.56 14.59 1.01
N PHE A 25 -0.98 14.56 -0.26
CA PHE A 25 -0.14 14.15 -1.39
C PHE A 25 0.22 15.27 -2.36
N ILE A 26 -0.19 16.52 -2.10
CA ILE A 26 0.02 17.67 -3.00
C ILE A 26 1.47 17.77 -3.48
N LYS A 27 2.44 17.73 -2.56
CA LYS A 27 3.86 17.83 -2.91
C LYS A 27 4.32 16.69 -3.82
N THR A 28 3.91 15.47 -3.51
CA THR A 28 4.30 14.28 -4.28
C THR A 28 3.70 14.31 -5.69
N ILE A 29 2.43 14.73 -5.79
CA ILE A 29 1.74 14.88 -7.08
C ILE A 29 2.41 15.97 -7.92
N LYS A 30 2.73 17.13 -7.35
CA LYS A 30 3.46 18.20 -8.06
C LYS A 30 4.82 17.74 -8.58
N GLU A 31 5.60 17.04 -7.75
CA GLU A 31 6.90 16.50 -8.15
C GLU A 31 6.76 15.46 -9.27
N TYR A 32 5.74 14.61 -9.18
CA TYR A 32 5.44 13.65 -10.24
C TYR A 32 5.05 14.33 -11.55
N LEU A 33 4.14 15.32 -11.51
CA LEU A 33 3.72 16.08 -12.70
C LEU A 33 4.90 16.81 -13.34
N LYS A 34 5.74 17.46 -12.53
CA LYS A 34 6.97 18.11 -12.98
C LYS A 34 7.91 17.13 -13.67
N ALA A 35 8.14 15.96 -13.09
CA ALA A 35 9.00 14.93 -13.69
C ALA A 35 8.46 14.38 -15.03
N ASN A 36 7.16 14.57 -15.30
CA ASN A 36 6.50 14.17 -16.54
C ASN A 36 6.23 15.36 -17.49
N GLY A 37 6.85 16.52 -17.24
CA GLY A 37 6.82 17.68 -18.14
C GLY A 37 5.75 18.74 -17.84
N ASP A 38 4.98 18.59 -16.77
CA ASP A 38 4.01 19.59 -16.31
C ASP A 38 4.57 20.36 -15.10
N GLU A 39 5.41 21.37 -15.39
CA GLU A 39 6.16 22.11 -14.37
C GLU A 39 5.33 23.17 -13.62
N ASN A 40 4.20 23.60 -14.19
CA ASN A 40 3.38 24.71 -13.70
C ASN A 40 1.91 24.30 -13.50
N CYS A 41 1.67 23.10 -12.98
CA CYS A 41 0.32 22.62 -12.76
C CYS A 41 -0.42 23.49 -11.73
N MET A 42 -1.71 23.75 -11.98
CA MET A 42 -2.57 24.52 -11.07
C MET A 42 -2.87 23.72 -9.80
N ASP A 43 -3.01 24.41 -8.67
CA ASP A 43 -3.30 23.77 -7.37
C ASP A 43 -4.63 23.01 -7.41
N GLU A 44 -5.64 23.56 -8.08
CA GLU A 44 -6.94 22.91 -8.28
C GLU A 44 -6.80 21.59 -9.06
N THR A 45 -5.86 21.51 -10.01
CA THR A 45 -5.59 20.29 -10.78
C THR A 45 -4.93 19.23 -9.90
N VAL A 46 -3.97 19.65 -9.06
CA VAL A 46 -3.30 18.75 -8.11
C VAL A 46 -4.29 18.19 -7.11
N GLU A 47 -5.18 19.03 -6.58
CA GLU A 47 -6.23 18.60 -5.66
C GLU A 47 -7.22 17.63 -6.31
N LEU A 48 -7.61 17.88 -7.57
CA LEU A 48 -8.46 16.96 -8.32
C LEU A 48 -7.78 15.60 -8.53
N ILE A 49 -6.50 15.60 -8.90
CA ILE A 49 -5.71 14.37 -9.06
C ILE A 49 -5.65 13.61 -7.73
N GLU A 50 -5.46 14.30 -6.60
CA GLU A 50 -5.44 13.66 -5.29
C GLU A 50 -6.78 12.97 -4.98
N GLN A 51 -7.91 13.64 -5.27
CA GLN A 51 -9.24 13.06 -5.06
C GLN A 51 -9.46 11.82 -5.92
N LEU A 52 -9.15 11.91 -7.22
CA LEU A 52 -9.29 10.80 -8.16
C LEU A 52 -8.39 9.62 -7.79
N LEU A 53 -7.17 9.89 -7.31
CA LEU A 53 -6.25 8.85 -6.86
C LEU A 53 -6.80 8.11 -5.63
N ILE A 54 -7.35 8.83 -4.65
CA ILE A 54 -7.96 8.22 -3.46
C ILE A 54 -9.15 7.35 -3.86
N GLU A 55 -10.05 7.87 -4.69
CA GLU A 55 -11.23 7.16 -5.17
C GLU A 55 -10.83 5.88 -5.94
N PHE A 56 -9.88 6.00 -6.87
CA PHE A 56 -9.34 4.87 -7.61
C PHE A 56 -8.77 3.78 -6.69
N ILE A 57 -7.98 4.15 -5.67
CA ILE A 57 -7.41 3.19 -4.72
C ILE A 57 -8.52 2.49 -3.92
N LEU A 58 -9.55 3.23 -3.49
CA LEU A 58 -10.67 2.66 -2.74
C LEU A 58 -11.49 1.69 -3.59
N GLU A 59 -11.86 2.07 -4.82
CA GLU A 59 -12.59 1.20 -5.75
C GLU A 59 -11.78 -0.06 -6.10
N PHE A 60 -10.49 0.11 -6.39
CA PHE A 60 -9.60 -1.00 -6.67
C PHE A 60 -9.47 -1.95 -5.47
N THR A 61 -9.35 -1.41 -4.27
CA THR A 61 -9.32 -2.19 -3.02
C THR A 61 -10.62 -2.96 -2.80
N LEU A 62 -11.77 -2.34 -3.06
CA LEU A 62 -13.08 -3.01 -2.96
C LEU A 62 -13.19 -4.15 -3.96
N LYS A 63 -12.74 -3.95 -5.20
CA LYS A 63 -12.73 -4.98 -6.24
C LYS A 63 -11.88 -6.18 -5.84
N ILE A 64 -10.66 -5.95 -5.35
CA ILE A 64 -9.79 -7.03 -4.85
C ILE A 64 -10.51 -7.84 -3.76
N ARG A 65 -11.17 -7.16 -2.81
CA ARG A 65 -11.89 -7.83 -1.71
C ARG A 65 -13.10 -8.64 -2.17
N GLN A 66 -13.72 -8.28 -3.29
CA GLN A 66 -14.83 -9.04 -3.86
C GLN A 66 -14.33 -10.33 -4.50
N ASP A 67 -13.18 -10.29 -5.17
CA ASP A 67 -12.57 -11.45 -5.81
C ASP A 67 -11.88 -12.38 -4.79
N GLU A 68 -11.27 -11.82 -3.74
CA GLU A 68 -10.56 -12.52 -2.66
C GLU A 68 -11.08 -12.01 -1.29
N PRO A 69 -12.10 -12.65 -0.67
CA PRO A 69 -12.70 -12.21 0.59
C PRO A 69 -11.83 -12.55 1.81
N THR A 70 -10.52 -12.35 1.70
CA THR A 70 -9.57 -12.56 2.78
C THR A 70 -9.54 -11.34 3.72
N LYS A 71 -9.18 -11.57 4.98
CA LYS A 71 -9.06 -10.48 5.96
C LYS A 71 -7.94 -9.49 5.59
N GLN A 72 -6.90 -9.96 4.91
CA GLN A 72 -5.70 -9.19 4.57
C GLN A 72 -5.38 -9.31 3.08
N ILE A 73 -5.32 -8.16 2.40
CA ILE A 73 -4.91 -8.06 0.99
C ILE A 73 -3.41 -8.31 0.89
N LYS A 74 -2.99 -9.23 0.02
CA LYS A 74 -1.60 -9.54 -0.28
C LYS A 74 -1.13 -8.80 -1.53
N PRO A 75 0.20 -8.59 -1.72
CA PRO A 75 0.74 -7.96 -2.92
C PRO A 75 0.36 -8.66 -4.22
N GLU A 76 0.25 -10.00 -4.21
CA GLU A 76 -0.13 -10.80 -5.36
C GLU A 76 -1.57 -10.53 -5.82
N ASP A 77 -2.47 -10.27 -4.86
CA ASP A 77 -3.88 -9.93 -5.12
C ASP A 77 -4.01 -8.58 -5.85
N VAL A 78 -3.09 -7.65 -5.60
CA VAL A 78 -2.98 -6.38 -6.33
C VAL A 78 -2.43 -6.62 -7.74
N LEU A 79 -1.38 -7.43 -7.87
CA LEU A 79 -0.71 -7.68 -9.15
C LEU A 79 -1.61 -8.40 -10.16
N ILE A 80 -2.41 -9.38 -9.73
CA ILE A 80 -3.27 -10.13 -10.64
C ILE A 80 -4.31 -9.23 -11.34
N HIS A 81 -4.73 -8.16 -10.68
CA HIS A 81 -5.63 -7.17 -11.28
C HIS A 81 -4.97 -6.30 -12.37
N LEU A 82 -3.63 -6.26 -12.41
CA LEU A 82 -2.85 -5.57 -13.44
C LEU A 82 -2.51 -6.49 -14.63
N ILE A 83 -2.84 -7.79 -14.59
CA ILE A 83 -2.41 -8.78 -15.59
C ILE A 83 -2.84 -8.47 -17.02
N ARG A 84 -3.91 -7.68 -17.19
CA ARG A 84 -4.40 -7.24 -18.50
C ARG A 84 -3.43 -6.28 -19.19
N ASP A 85 -2.60 -5.56 -18.44
CA ASP A 85 -1.53 -4.71 -18.95
C ASP A 85 -0.18 -5.33 -18.59
N ARG A 86 0.34 -6.15 -19.51
CA ARG A 86 1.55 -6.95 -19.28
C ARG A 86 2.75 -6.10 -18.86
N ARG A 87 2.89 -4.88 -19.39
CA ARG A 87 4.00 -3.99 -19.02
C ARG A 87 3.87 -3.50 -17.58
N LYS A 88 2.65 -3.17 -17.14
CA LYS A 88 2.40 -2.79 -15.73
C LYS A 88 2.57 -3.99 -14.80
N PHE A 89 2.11 -5.16 -15.20
CA PHE A 89 2.30 -6.40 -14.45
C PHE A 89 3.79 -6.70 -14.25
N ASP A 90 4.58 -6.73 -15.33
CA ASP A 90 6.01 -7.03 -15.28
C ASP A 90 6.76 -6.00 -14.40
N ARG A 91 6.40 -4.72 -14.52
CA ARG A 91 6.96 -3.67 -13.67
C ARG A 91 6.59 -3.84 -12.19
N GLY A 92 5.34 -4.19 -11.90
CA GLY A 92 4.88 -4.48 -10.53
C GLY A 92 5.61 -5.68 -9.92
N ALA A 93 5.73 -6.78 -10.69
CA ALA A 93 6.45 -7.97 -10.28
C ALA A 93 7.93 -7.68 -10.01
N TYR A 94 8.57 -6.85 -10.83
CA TYR A 94 9.95 -6.40 -10.62
C TYR A 94 10.10 -5.64 -9.29
N ILE A 95 9.22 -4.69 -9.00
CA ILE A 95 9.25 -3.91 -7.76
C ILE A 95 9.10 -4.83 -6.54
N LEU A 96 8.11 -5.73 -6.56
CA LEU A 96 7.90 -6.70 -5.48
C LEU A 96 9.15 -7.57 -5.24
N CYS A 97 9.79 -8.04 -6.31
CA CYS A 97 11.03 -8.82 -6.20
C CYS A 97 12.17 -8.02 -5.56
N GLN A 98 12.31 -6.72 -5.87
CA GLN A 98 13.34 -5.87 -5.28
C GLN A 98 13.11 -5.62 -3.79
N GLU A 99 11.86 -5.43 -3.36
CA GLU A 99 11.52 -5.30 -1.94
C GLU A 99 11.84 -6.59 -1.16
N ILE A 100 11.51 -7.76 -1.71
CA ILE A 100 11.82 -9.06 -1.08
C ILE A 100 13.34 -9.21 -0.90
N LYS A 101 14.14 -8.90 -1.92
CA LYS A 101 15.61 -8.96 -1.84
C LYS A 101 16.17 -8.02 -0.78
N THR A 102 15.66 -6.79 -0.75
CA THR A 102 16.10 -5.77 0.22
C THR A 102 15.76 -6.19 1.66
N ASN A 103 14.60 -6.79 1.88
CA ASN A 103 14.20 -7.25 3.21
C ASN A 103 15.05 -8.44 3.67
N ARG A 104 15.32 -9.42 2.80
CA ARG A 104 16.23 -10.54 3.11
C ARG A 104 17.61 -10.05 3.53
N TYR A 105 18.18 -9.11 2.76
CA TYR A 105 19.49 -8.53 3.08
C TYR A 105 19.52 -7.84 4.45
N LYS A 106 18.45 -7.09 4.80
CA LYS A 106 18.33 -6.45 6.13
C LYS A 106 18.23 -7.48 7.26
N GLU A 107 17.57 -8.61 7.03
CA GLU A 107 17.48 -9.69 8.01
C GLU A 107 18.81 -10.42 8.22
N GLU A 108 19.56 -10.68 7.14
CA GLU A 108 20.91 -11.25 7.19
C GLU A 108 21.88 -10.36 8.00
N ILE A 109 21.84 -9.03 7.80
CA ILE A 109 22.63 -8.08 8.59
C ILE A 109 22.24 -8.12 10.07
N LYS A 110 20.94 -8.15 10.38
CA LYS A 110 20.45 -8.21 11.78
C LYS A 110 20.91 -9.48 12.48
N GLN A 111 20.89 -10.62 11.78
CA GLN A 111 21.35 -11.90 12.32
C GLN A 111 22.86 -11.91 12.55
N SER A 112 23.64 -11.35 11.61
CA SER A 112 25.10 -11.23 11.71
C SER A 112 25.52 -10.37 12.92
N ASN A 113 24.86 -9.23 13.11
CA ASN A 113 25.14 -8.34 14.25
C ASN A 113 24.74 -8.93 15.61
N GLN A 114 23.80 -9.89 15.65
CA GLN A 114 23.44 -10.61 16.88
C GLN A 114 24.41 -11.75 17.21
N THR A 115 25.19 -12.23 16.24
CA THR A 115 26.16 -13.32 16.43
C THR A 115 27.53 -12.81 16.85
N GLU A 116 27.92 -11.58 16.47
CA GLU A 116 29.20 -10.97 16.84
C GLU A 116 29.19 -10.28 18.23
N GLY A 117 28.03 -10.16 18.88
CA GLY A 117 27.85 -9.50 20.18
C GLY A 117 27.81 -10.44 21.40
N LYS A 118 28.26 -11.70 21.28
CA LYS A 118 28.33 -12.68 22.38
C LYS A 118 29.76 -13.12 22.67
#